data_AF-A0A9W9YGL4-F1
#
_entry.id   AF-A0A9W9YGL4-F1
#
_cell.length_a   1.000
_cell.length_b   1.000
_cell.length_c   1.000
_cell.angle_alpha   90.00
_cell.angle_beta   90.00
_cell.angle_gamma   90.00
#
_symmetry.space_group_name_H-M   'P 1'
#
loop_
_entity.id
_entity.type
_entity.pdbx_description
1 polymer ?
#
loop_
_entity_poly.entity_id
_entity_poly.type
_entity_poly.pdbx_seq_one_letter_code
_entity_poly.pdbx_strand_id
1 'polypeptide(L)'
;MSFNIKPFPSNESDNNAFIKCRDPKSAQAYCPVRWKAMQAWTKNTNETMRNNIEPVIKPLFYWSGANKTVPACPVDSVAWFHPHVSSHIYNPGGKSCVPRATQGLPFFLDKFGPKWTEWTTTAHEQLPGHHLEVHSYIEYFQDDRTDPIHWLSSANFFTGFAEGWATYVEYALLPQDTKLYSNTLDKEVLLQKYGMIYYQLLAAVRAIVDIDLNFVATPKSSALDMYRRFLWEDKTDLAQKDILRSQSVPGLATSYMIGQMEISRVRDIAERELGLQFVLEEFHYEVLRQGEFPLPYLEEHIRAYIACKKDPTRGGCEEF
;
A
#
# COMPACT_ATOMS: atom_id res chain seq x y z
N MET A 1 -5.54 -20.80 -7.05
CA MET A 1 -5.00 -19.53 -7.59
C MET A 1 -3.85 -19.02 -6.72
N SER A 2 -2.91 -19.91 -6.35
CA SER A 2 -1.78 -19.63 -5.45
C SER A 2 -0.48 -19.96 -6.18
N PHE A 3 0.66 -19.48 -5.70
CA PHE A 3 1.96 -19.79 -6.33
C PHE A 3 2.43 -21.21 -6.04
N ASN A 4 1.98 -21.81 -4.94
CA ASN A 4 2.06 -23.24 -4.70
C ASN A 4 0.70 -23.92 -4.95
N ILE A 5 0.69 -24.98 -5.77
CA ILE A 5 -0.51 -25.77 -6.08
C ILE A 5 -0.71 -26.89 -5.06
N LYS A 6 0.38 -27.53 -4.63
CA LYS A 6 0.39 -28.56 -3.61
C LYS A 6 0.82 -27.95 -2.26
N PRO A 7 0.36 -28.52 -1.12
CA PRO A 7 0.92 -28.17 0.18
C PRO A 7 2.44 -28.32 0.19
N PHE A 8 3.13 -27.47 0.94
CA PHE A 8 4.57 -27.62 1.13
C PHE A 8 4.86 -28.93 1.87
N PRO A 9 6.01 -29.58 1.60
CA PRO A 9 6.43 -30.77 2.32
C PRO A 9 6.44 -30.51 3.84
N SER A 10 6.15 -31.54 4.64
CA SER A 10 6.10 -31.41 6.11
C SER A 10 7.42 -30.91 6.70
N ASN A 11 8.57 -31.29 6.13
CA ASN A 11 9.89 -30.79 6.56
C ASN A 11 10.16 -29.31 6.21
N GLU A 12 9.31 -28.68 5.40
CA GLU A 12 9.36 -27.26 5.02
C GLU A 12 8.17 -26.44 5.58
N SER A 13 7.30 -27.09 6.35
CA SER A 13 6.08 -26.52 6.94
C SER A 13 5.89 -26.91 8.41
N ASP A 14 6.83 -27.64 9.00
CA ASP A 14 6.84 -27.95 10.43
C ASP A 14 7.18 -26.71 11.28
N ASN A 15 7.00 -26.85 12.59
CA ASN A 15 7.32 -25.80 13.56
C ASN A 15 8.82 -25.43 13.60
N ASN A 16 9.70 -26.14 12.90
CA ASN A 16 11.12 -25.85 12.81
C ASN A 16 11.53 -25.22 11.46
N ALA A 17 10.60 -25.07 10.52
CA ALA A 17 10.89 -24.52 9.19
C ALA A 17 11.50 -23.12 9.28
N PHE A 18 11.03 -22.28 10.21
CA PHE A 18 11.57 -20.94 10.42
C PHE A 18 12.98 -20.91 11.02
N ILE A 19 13.37 -21.96 11.73
CA ILE A 19 14.73 -22.12 12.26
C ILE A 19 15.68 -22.50 11.13
N LYS A 20 15.23 -23.37 10.21
CA LYS A 20 16.03 -23.93 9.13
C LYS A 20 16.13 -23.03 7.90
N CYS A 21 15.09 -22.26 7.58
CA CYS A 21 14.94 -21.54 6.32
C CYS A 21 14.80 -20.04 6.56
N ARG A 22 15.82 -19.43 7.15
CA ARG A 22 15.80 -18.06 7.69
C ARG A 22 16.36 -16.99 6.74
N ASP A 23 16.92 -17.41 5.62
CA ASP A 23 17.56 -16.56 4.62
C ASP A 23 17.54 -17.29 3.25
N PRO A 24 17.83 -16.61 2.13
CA PRO A 24 17.78 -17.23 0.81
C PRO A 24 18.66 -18.48 0.66
N LYS A 25 19.85 -18.48 1.28
CA LYS A 25 20.80 -19.60 1.18
C LYS A 25 20.27 -20.83 1.93
N SER A 26 19.78 -20.62 3.15
CA SER A 26 19.21 -21.70 3.97
C SER A 26 17.86 -22.17 3.44
N ALA A 27 17.03 -21.29 2.89
CA ALA A 27 15.79 -21.64 2.22
C ALA A 27 16.03 -22.53 0.99
N GLN A 28 17.02 -22.21 0.16
CA GLN A 28 17.40 -23.05 -0.98
C GLN A 28 17.89 -24.44 -0.55
N ALA A 29 18.61 -24.52 0.58
CA ALA A 29 19.16 -25.78 1.08
C ALA A 29 18.14 -26.67 1.79
N TYR A 30 17.28 -26.08 2.63
CA TYR A 30 16.43 -26.82 3.56
C TYR A 30 14.93 -26.72 3.26
N CYS A 31 14.50 -25.71 2.49
CA CYS A 31 13.13 -25.55 2.02
C CYS A 31 13.05 -25.40 0.48
N PRO A 32 13.62 -26.32 -0.32
CA PRO A 32 13.74 -26.15 -1.75
C PRO A 32 12.40 -26.04 -2.50
N VAL A 33 11.34 -26.71 -2.03
CA VAL A 33 10.02 -26.63 -2.68
C VAL A 33 9.37 -25.26 -2.42
N ARG A 34 9.41 -24.78 -1.18
CA ARG A 34 8.93 -23.46 -0.77
C ARG A 34 9.75 -22.35 -1.41
N TRP A 35 11.07 -22.49 -1.47
CA TRP A 35 11.96 -21.54 -2.13
C TRP A 35 11.64 -21.41 -3.63
N LYS A 36 11.43 -22.53 -4.33
CA LYS A 36 11.03 -22.50 -5.74
C LYS A 36 9.68 -21.79 -5.95
N ALA A 37 8.71 -22.02 -5.07
CA ALA A 37 7.42 -21.31 -5.13
C ALA A 37 7.59 -19.81 -4.84
N MET A 38 8.47 -19.45 -3.91
CA MET A 38 8.78 -18.05 -3.59
C MET A 38 9.40 -17.34 -4.79
N GLN A 39 10.36 -17.97 -5.48
CA GLN A 39 10.96 -17.41 -6.69
C GLN A 39 9.91 -17.17 -7.80
N ALA A 40 8.92 -18.05 -7.93
CA ALA A 40 7.82 -17.85 -8.87
C ALA A 40 6.91 -16.68 -8.46
N TRP A 41 6.68 -16.48 -7.16
CA TRP A 41 5.94 -15.34 -6.63
C TRP A 41 6.70 -14.02 -6.87
N THR A 42 7.95 -13.94 -6.43
CA THR A 42 8.84 -12.79 -6.66
C THR A 42 8.91 -12.40 -8.13
N LYS A 43 9.04 -13.38 -9.03
CA LYS A 43 9.04 -13.13 -10.47
C LYS A 43 7.72 -12.50 -10.92
N ASN A 44 6.58 -13.03 -10.48
CA ASN A 44 5.27 -12.50 -10.82
C ASN A 44 5.07 -11.07 -10.31
N THR A 45 5.47 -10.77 -9.07
CA THR A 45 5.39 -9.43 -8.50
C THR A 45 6.19 -8.43 -9.32
N ASN A 46 7.43 -8.79 -9.70
CA ASN A 46 8.27 -7.94 -10.56
C ASN A 46 7.68 -7.76 -11.97
N GLU A 47 7.14 -8.83 -12.57
CA GLU A 47 6.48 -8.78 -13.88
C GLU A 47 5.18 -7.94 -13.82
N THR A 48 4.42 -8.03 -12.74
CA THR A 48 3.21 -7.23 -12.48
C THR A 48 3.54 -5.74 -12.48
N MET A 49 4.56 -5.33 -11.72
CA MET A 49 4.99 -3.93 -11.71
C MET A 49 5.39 -3.47 -13.11
N ARG A 50 6.35 -4.16 -13.73
CA ARG A 50 6.94 -3.74 -15.00
C ARG A 50 5.95 -3.76 -16.17
N ASN A 51 5.13 -4.79 -16.27
CA ASN A 51 4.31 -5.04 -17.45
C ASN A 51 2.90 -4.46 -17.34
N ASN A 52 2.38 -4.29 -16.12
CA ASN A 52 0.98 -3.91 -15.91
C ASN A 52 0.83 -2.55 -15.22
N ILE A 53 1.57 -2.29 -14.14
CA ILE A 53 1.35 -1.08 -13.31
C ILE A 53 2.16 0.11 -13.83
N GLU A 54 3.49 -0.01 -13.95
CA GLU A 54 4.37 1.09 -14.37
C GLU A 54 3.90 1.76 -15.69
N PRO A 55 3.49 1.03 -16.74
CA PRO A 55 3.10 1.65 -17.99
C PRO A 55 1.88 2.57 -17.88
N VAL A 56 0.96 2.28 -16.95
CA VAL A 56 -0.31 3.03 -16.83
C VAL A 56 -0.25 4.18 -15.85
N ILE A 57 0.76 4.21 -14.96
CA ILE A 57 0.95 5.30 -13.99
C ILE A 57 1.86 6.42 -14.49
N LYS A 58 2.51 6.23 -15.65
CA LYS A 58 3.40 7.24 -16.24
C LYS A 58 2.80 8.66 -16.36
N PRO A 59 1.55 8.85 -16.79
CA PRO A 59 0.96 10.18 -16.93
C PRO A 59 0.35 10.74 -15.62
N LEU A 60 0.54 10.04 -14.49
CA LEU A 60 -0.07 10.41 -13.21
C LEU A 60 0.92 11.06 -12.23
N PHE A 61 2.21 11.06 -12.55
CA PHE A 61 3.30 11.50 -11.67
C PHE A 61 4.46 12.09 -12.46
N TYR A 62 5.21 13.00 -11.83
CA TYR A 62 6.42 13.57 -12.42
C TYR A 62 7.61 12.61 -12.29
N TRP A 63 8.07 12.09 -13.43
CA TRP A 63 9.25 11.20 -13.49
C TRP A 63 10.58 11.95 -13.55
N SER A 64 10.55 13.25 -13.83
CA SER A 64 11.74 14.07 -14.05
C SER A 64 11.42 15.56 -13.83
N GLY A 65 12.46 16.39 -13.84
CA GLY A 65 12.33 17.83 -13.62
C GLY A 65 12.39 18.22 -12.14
N ALA A 66 12.10 19.49 -11.86
CA ALA A 66 12.13 20.04 -10.50
C ALA A 66 11.06 19.41 -9.58
N ASN A 67 9.91 19.04 -10.15
CA ASN A 67 8.78 18.49 -9.41
C ASN A 67 8.78 16.95 -9.37
N LYS A 68 9.90 16.30 -9.68
CA LYS A 68 9.95 14.84 -9.74
C LYS A 68 9.49 14.21 -8.42
N THR A 69 8.60 13.24 -8.52
CA THR A 69 8.04 12.46 -7.40
C THR A 69 8.31 10.99 -7.54
N VAL A 70 8.62 10.49 -8.74
CA VAL A 70 8.94 9.07 -8.91
C VAL A 70 10.41 8.85 -8.51
N PRO A 71 10.69 8.05 -7.46
CA PRO A 71 12.06 7.81 -7.01
C PRO A 71 12.91 7.13 -8.09
N ALA A 72 14.20 7.44 -8.13
CA ALA A 72 15.15 6.79 -9.03
C ALA A 72 15.66 5.48 -8.43
N CYS A 73 15.68 5.38 -7.10
CA CYS A 73 15.99 4.11 -6.45
C CYS A 73 14.88 3.08 -6.72
N PRO A 74 15.19 1.89 -7.25
CA PRO A 74 14.18 0.86 -7.46
C PRO A 74 13.89 0.06 -6.19
N VAL A 75 12.77 -0.64 -6.21
CA VAL A 75 12.34 -1.56 -5.15
C VAL A 75 12.59 -3.02 -5.55
N ASP A 76 13.17 -3.80 -4.63
CA ASP A 76 13.40 -5.22 -4.85
C ASP A 76 12.31 -6.06 -4.16
N SER A 77 11.68 -6.98 -4.88
CA SER A 77 10.79 -7.98 -4.27
C SER A 77 11.64 -9.09 -3.63
N VAL A 78 11.50 -9.31 -2.33
CA VAL A 78 12.32 -10.25 -1.54
C VAL A 78 11.47 -11.16 -0.68
N ALA A 79 11.99 -12.33 -0.32
CA ALA A 79 11.34 -13.19 0.66
C ALA A 79 11.49 -12.61 2.08
N TRP A 80 10.39 -12.47 2.80
CA TRP A 80 10.38 -12.05 4.18
C TRP A 80 10.31 -13.26 5.12
N PHE A 81 11.44 -13.58 5.74
CA PHE A 81 11.65 -14.76 6.58
C PHE A 81 11.18 -14.58 8.03
N HIS A 82 10.11 -13.84 8.26
CA HIS A 82 9.53 -13.68 9.59
C HIS A 82 8.33 -14.63 9.76
N PRO A 83 8.28 -15.50 10.78
CA PRO A 83 7.26 -16.57 10.88
C PRO A 83 5.85 -16.07 11.18
N HIS A 84 5.71 -14.84 11.69
CA HIS A 84 4.41 -14.29 12.12
C HIS A 84 3.75 -13.39 11.06
N VAL A 85 4.32 -13.28 9.87
CA VAL A 85 3.88 -12.31 8.87
C VAL A 85 2.97 -12.96 7.84
N SER A 86 1.89 -12.27 7.50
CA SER A 86 0.87 -12.79 6.59
C SER A 86 0.51 -11.83 5.46
N SER A 87 1.11 -10.65 5.44
CA SER A 87 0.92 -9.63 4.41
C SER A 87 2.26 -9.32 3.75
N HIS A 88 2.18 -8.59 2.63
CA HIS A 88 3.36 -7.92 2.11
C HIS A 88 3.80 -6.83 3.09
N ILE A 89 5.01 -6.33 2.89
CA ILE A 89 5.53 -5.17 3.61
C ILE A 89 6.48 -4.39 2.72
N TYR A 90 6.35 -3.08 2.72
CA TYR A 90 7.34 -2.18 2.19
C TYR A 90 8.40 -1.85 3.27
N ASN A 91 9.67 -1.99 2.92
CA ASN A 91 10.78 -1.50 3.75
C ASN A 91 11.52 -0.39 2.99
N PRO A 92 11.65 0.81 3.57
CA PRO A 92 12.33 1.92 2.92
C PRO A 92 13.83 1.64 2.75
N GLY A 93 14.37 2.10 1.61
CA GLY A 93 15.81 2.14 1.36
C GLY A 93 16.47 3.40 1.93
N GLY A 94 17.80 3.46 1.86
CA GLY A 94 18.56 4.67 2.20
C GLY A 94 18.46 5.74 1.11
N LYS A 95 18.68 7.01 1.46
CA LYS A 95 18.67 8.18 0.54
C LYS A 95 19.56 8.02 -0.69
N SER A 96 20.69 7.32 -0.56
CA SER A 96 21.60 7.01 -1.68
C SER A 96 21.29 5.68 -2.38
N CYS A 97 20.08 5.12 -2.19
CA CYS A 97 19.67 3.80 -2.68
C CYS A 97 20.52 2.63 -2.13
N VAL A 98 21.15 2.82 -0.96
CA VAL A 98 21.96 1.82 -0.26
C VAL A 98 21.63 1.87 1.25
N PRO A 99 21.01 0.82 1.83
CA PRO A 99 20.43 -0.33 1.13
C PRO A 99 19.25 0.10 0.23
N ARG A 100 18.89 -0.76 -0.73
CA ARG A 100 17.74 -0.55 -1.61
C ARG A 100 16.44 -0.77 -0.84
N ALA A 101 15.36 -0.13 -1.29
CA ALA A 101 14.02 -0.39 -0.79
C ALA A 101 13.58 -1.80 -1.18
N THR A 102 12.70 -2.41 -0.37
CA THR A 102 12.20 -3.78 -0.66
C THR A 102 10.71 -3.92 -0.44
N GLN A 103 10.08 -4.75 -1.26
CA GLN A 103 8.79 -5.36 -0.95
C GLN A 103 9.04 -6.78 -0.41
N GLY A 104 8.75 -7.00 0.87
CA GLY A 104 8.84 -8.31 1.51
C GLY A 104 7.59 -9.16 1.23
N LEU A 105 7.80 -10.37 0.71
CA LEU A 105 6.76 -11.37 0.48
C LEU A 105 6.81 -12.44 1.60
N PRO A 106 5.69 -12.73 2.29
CA PRO A 106 5.69 -13.58 3.48
C PRO A 106 6.07 -15.03 3.15
N PHE A 107 7.22 -15.49 3.66
CA PHE A 107 7.78 -16.79 3.28
C PHE A 107 7.09 -17.99 3.95
N PHE A 108 6.50 -17.82 5.13
CA PHE A 108 5.97 -18.93 5.94
C PHE A 108 4.47 -19.18 5.80
N LEU A 109 3.82 -18.62 4.77
CA LEU A 109 2.42 -18.94 4.46
C LEU A 109 2.24 -20.37 3.97
N ASP A 110 1.11 -21.00 4.30
CA ASP A 110 0.74 -22.31 3.74
C ASP A 110 0.39 -22.23 2.24
N LYS A 111 -0.15 -21.09 1.82
CA LYS A 111 -0.50 -20.76 0.44
C LYS A 111 0.05 -19.39 0.09
N PHE A 112 0.92 -19.33 -0.91
CA PHE A 112 1.49 -18.09 -1.44
C PHE A 112 0.49 -17.39 -2.38
N GLY A 113 0.43 -16.07 -2.31
CA GLY A 113 -0.57 -15.25 -2.98
C GLY A 113 -1.79 -14.97 -2.10
N PRO A 114 -3.01 -14.87 -2.67
CA PRO A 114 -3.45 -15.42 -3.95
C PRO A 114 -3.12 -14.56 -5.19
N LYS A 115 -2.90 -15.20 -6.34
CA LYS A 115 -2.46 -14.53 -7.59
C LYS A 115 -3.38 -13.42 -8.07
N TRP A 116 -4.68 -13.50 -7.78
CA TRP A 116 -5.68 -12.54 -8.21
C TRP A 116 -5.65 -11.21 -7.42
N THR A 117 -4.73 -11.07 -6.46
CA THR A 117 -4.53 -9.82 -5.72
C THR A 117 -3.25 -9.09 -6.11
N GLU A 118 -2.42 -9.70 -6.95
CA GLU A 118 -1.05 -9.24 -7.16
C GLU A 118 -0.97 -7.81 -7.66
N TRP A 119 -1.90 -7.36 -8.50
CA TRP A 119 -1.88 -5.98 -9.02
C TRP A 119 -2.12 -4.96 -7.90
N THR A 120 -3.14 -5.17 -7.07
CA THR A 120 -3.47 -4.24 -5.98
C THR A 120 -2.38 -4.24 -4.92
N THR A 121 -1.90 -5.41 -4.48
CA THR A 121 -0.88 -5.51 -3.44
C THR A 121 0.51 -5.07 -3.92
N THR A 122 0.82 -5.21 -5.21
CA THR A 122 2.09 -4.71 -5.76
C THR A 122 2.05 -3.20 -5.88
N ALA A 123 0.94 -2.62 -6.33
CA ALA A 123 0.79 -1.18 -6.39
C ALA A 123 0.83 -0.52 -5.00
N HIS A 124 0.19 -1.15 -4.01
CA HIS A 124 0.15 -0.71 -2.62
C HIS A 124 1.56 -0.58 -2.03
N GLU A 125 2.41 -1.60 -2.21
CA GLU A 125 3.74 -1.66 -1.58
C GLU A 125 4.82 -0.96 -2.41
N GLN A 126 4.68 -0.94 -3.74
CA GLN A 126 5.65 -0.37 -4.66
C GLN A 126 5.14 0.98 -5.21
N LEU A 127 5.18 1.15 -6.53
CA LEU A 127 4.62 2.31 -7.22
C LEU A 127 3.17 2.07 -7.63
N PRO A 128 2.28 3.06 -7.50
CA PRO A 128 2.52 4.37 -6.92
C PRO A 128 2.22 4.46 -5.40
N GLY A 129 2.14 3.34 -4.67
CA GLY A 129 1.86 3.31 -3.22
C GLY A 129 3.06 3.68 -2.35
N HIS A 130 3.36 2.85 -1.34
CA HIS A 130 4.36 3.14 -0.29
C HIS A 130 5.75 3.47 -0.82
N HIS A 131 6.21 2.80 -1.89
CA HIS A 131 7.54 3.13 -2.41
C HIS A 131 7.58 4.53 -3.01
N LEU A 132 6.52 4.96 -3.71
CA LEU A 132 6.43 6.32 -4.22
C LEU A 132 6.37 7.30 -3.05
N GLU A 133 5.46 7.09 -2.10
CA GLU A 133 5.23 8.02 -1.00
C GLU A 133 6.46 8.17 -0.11
N VAL A 134 6.91 7.08 0.52
CA VAL A 134 8.03 7.14 1.46
C VAL A 134 9.35 7.51 0.75
N HIS A 135 9.64 6.87 -0.40
CA HIS A 135 10.97 7.04 -0.99
C HIS A 135 11.13 8.34 -1.77
N SER A 136 10.04 8.92 -2.30
CA SER A 136 10.12 10.24 -2.93
C SER A 136 10.48 11.31 -1.91
N TYR A 137 9.88 11.21 -0.72
CA TYR A 137 10.24 12.07 0.40
C TYR A 137 11.70 11.92 0.80
N ILE A 138 12.16 10.69 1.06
CA ILE A 138 13.56 10.42 1.42
C ILE A 138 14.54 10.93 0.33
N GLU A 139 14.25 10.66 -0.94
CA GLU A 139 15.16 10.95 -2.05
C GLU A 139 15.16 12.44 -2.43
N TYR A 140 14.01 13.12 -2.41
CA TYR A 140 13.83 14.43 -3.04
C TYR A 140 13.38 15.56 -2.12
N PHE A 141 12.59 15.28 -1.09
CA PHE A 141 11.92 16.34 -0.33
C PHE A 141 12.49 16.55 1.07
N GLN A 142 13.06 15.50 1.67
CA GLN A 142 13.63 15.54 3.01
C GLN A 142 14.86 16.47 3.10
N ASP A 143 14.77 17.50 3.94
CA ASP A 143 15.88 18.34 4.37
C ASP A 143 16.31 18.06 5.82
N ASP A 144 17.45 17.39 5.98
CA ASP A 144 18.00 16.95 7.26
C ASP A 144 18.37 18.08 8.24
N ARG A 145 18.34 19.35 7.81
CA ARG A 145 18.78 20.50 8.63
C ARG A 145 17.65 21.36 9.15
N THR A 146 16.56 21.49 8.42
CA THR A 146 15.50 22.46 8.74
C THR A 146 14.07 21.95 8.58
N ASP A 147 13.86 20.69 8.20
CA ASP A 147 12.54 20.13 7.94
C ASP A 147 11.80 19.72 9.24
N PRO A 148 10.73 20.45 9.65
CA PRO A 148 9.94 20.09 10.82
C PRO A 148 9.13 18.80 10.60
N ILE A 149 8.76 18.48 9.36
CA ILE A 149 8.08 17.23 9.04
C ILE A 149 9.03 16.06 9.20
N HIS A 150 10.29 16.21 8.78
CA HIS A 150 11.31 15.19 9.04
C HIS A 150 11.47 14.97 10.55
N TRP A 151 11.56 16.05 11.33
CA TRP A 151 11.65 15.93 12.78
C TRP A 151 10.43 15.23 13.39
N LEU A 152 9.21 15.58 12.97
CA LEU A 152 7.97 14.95 13.45
C LEU A 152 7.87 13.46 13.04
N SER A 153 8.11 13.14 11.77
CA SER A 153 8.04 11.77 11.22
C SER A 153 9.22 10.89 11.66
N SER A 154 10.35 11.47 12.09
CA SER A 154 11.46 10.69 12.64
C SER A 154 11.11 9.95 13.95
N ALA A 155 10.08 10.43 14.67
CA ALA A 155 9.63 9.88 15.94
C ALA A 155 8.18 9.38 15.92
N ASN A 156 7.43 9.61 14.84
CA ASN A 156 6.02 9.26 14.71
C ASN A 156 5.73 8.62 13.36
N PHE A 157 4.75 7.72 13.31
CA PHE A 157 4.22 7.16 12.06
C PHE A 157 2.79 7.65 11.88
N PHE A 158 2.52 8.33 10.77
CA PHE A 158 1.17 8.82 10.45
C PHE A 158 0.47 7.79 9.57
N THR A 159 0.11 6.65 10.18
CA THR A 159 -0.52 5.51 9.49
C THR A 159 -1.78 5.88 8.72
N GLY A 160 -2.54 6.90 9.17
CA GLY A 160 -3.68 7.44 8.42
C GLY A 160 -3.28 8.00 7.06
N PHE A 161 -2.16 8.72 6.97
CA PHE A 161 -1.65 9.22 5.69
C PHE A 161 -1.04 8.09 4.87
N ALA A 162 -0.10 7.34 5.42
CA ALA A 162 0.65 6.32 4.67
C ALA A 162 -0.25 5.22 4.10
N GLU A 163 -1.10 4.61 4.94
CA GLU A 163 -2.06 3.58 4.49
C GLU A 163 -3.19 4.21 3.67
N GLY A 164 -3.56 5.45 3.98
CA GLY A 164 -4.54 6.22 3.22
C GLY A 164 -4.11 6.46 1.78
N TRP A 165 -2.84 6.81 1.57
CA TRP A 165 -2.25 7.02 0.25
C TRP A 165 -2.26 5.73 -0.56
N ALA A 166 -1.75 4.64 0.01
CA ALA A 166 -1.69 3.36 -0.67
C ALA A 166 -3.09 2.84 -1.04
N THR A 167 -4.08 3.03 -0.16
CA THR A 167 -5.48 2.65 -0.46
C THR A 167 -6.19 3.61 -1.43
N TYR A 168 -5.91 4.91 -1.37
CA TYR A 168 -6.33 5.85 -2.43
C TYR A 168 -5.80 5.41 -3.80
N VAL A 169 -4.54 4.99 -3.86
CA VAL A 169 -3.93 4.44 -5.07
C VAL A 169 -4.69 3.22 -5.58
N GLU A 170 -4.95 2.24 -4.72
CA GLU A 170 -5.59 0.98 -5.08
C GLU A 170 -7.02 1.16 -5.62
N TYR A 171 -7.82 2.04 -4.99
CA TYR A 171 -9.28 2.02 -5.14
C TYR A 171 -9.87 3.27 -5.78
N ALA A 172 -9.14 4.38 -5.79
CA ALA A 172 -9.52 5.57 -6.53
C ALA A 172 -8.64 5.70 -7.78
N LEU A 173 -7.34 5.86 -7.62
CA LEU A 173 -6.45 6.24 -8.70
C LEU A 173 -6.36 5.18 -9.82
N LEU A 174 -5.95 3.96 -9.48
CA LEU A 174 -5.75 2.91 -10.48
C LEU A 174 -7.03 2.53 -11.25
N PRO A 175 -8.18 2.29 -10.61
CA PRO A 175 -9.39 1.91 -11.34
C PRO A 175 -10.08 3.06 -12.08
N GLN A 176 -9.89 4.31 -11.68
CA GLN A 176 -10.62 5.46 -12.26
C GLN A 176 -9.76 6.24 -13.27
N ASP A 177 -8.48 6.44 -12.98
CA ASP A 177 -7.59 7.30 -13.77
C ASP A 177 -6.63 6.51 -14.68
N THR A 178 -6.77 5.17 -14.73
CA THR A 178 -5.96 4.32 -15.61
C THR A 178 -6.80 3.30 -16.37
N LYS A 179 -6.16 2.63 -17.34
CA LYS A 179 -6.76 1.51 -18.07
C LYS A 179 -6.47 0.14 -17.45
N LEU A 180 -5.86 0.09 -16.26
CA LEU A 180 -5.37 -1.15 -15.64
C LEU A 180 -6.46 -2.22 -15.60
N TYR A 181 -7.66 -1.87 -15.11
CA TYR A 181 -8.78 -2.79 -14.93
C TYR A 181 -9.87 -2.69 -16.01
N SER A 182 -9.58 -2.09 -17.17
CA SER A 182 -10.61 -1.77 -18.18
C SER A 182 -10.94 -2.91 -19.14
N ASN A 183 -10.04 -3.87 -19.35
CA ASN A 183 -10.29 -4.96 -20.30
C ASN A 183 -11.20 -6.05 -19.69
N THR A 184 -12.51 -5.92 -19.92
CA THR A 184 -13.51 -6.86 -19.37
C THR A 184 -13.60 -8.19 -20.13
N LEU A 185 -12.84 -8.37 -21.22
CA LEU A 185 -12.79 -9.63 -21.96
C LEU A 185 -11.63 -10.53 -21.49
N ASP A 186 -10.66 -9.95 -20.79
CA ASP A 186 -9.52 -10.68 -20.24
C ASP A 186 -9.83 -11.20 -18.83
N LYS A 187 -9.82 -12.53 -18.70
CA LYS A 187 -10.09 -13.20 -17.43
C LYS A 187 -9.08 -12.85 -16.34
N GLU A 188 -7.82 -12.63 -16.69
CA GLU A 188 -6.80 -12.25 -15.70
C GLU A 188 -7.08 -10.85 -15.16
N VAL A 189 -7.41 -9.91 -16.04
CA VAL A 189 -7.80 -8.54 -15.65
C VAL A 189 -9.03 -8.55 -14.75
N LEU A 190 -10.04 -9.35 -15.07
CA LEU A 190 -11.24 -9.50 -14.23
C LEU A 190 -10.91 -10.06 -12.84
N LEU A 191 -10.01 -11.04 -12.76
CA LEU A 191 -9.57 -11.60 -11.48
C LEU A 191 -8.78 -10.58 -10.65
N GLN A 192 -7.92 -9.78 -11.27
CA GLN A 192 -7.18 -8.71 -10.59
C GLN A 192 -8.13 -7.61 -10.10
N LYS A 193 -9.13 -7.23 -10.91
CA LYS A 193 -10.17 -6.29 -10.51
C LYS A 193 -10.99 -6.83 -9.34
N TYR A 194 -11.32 -8.12 -9.35
CA TYR A 194 -11.96 -8.78 -8.22
C TYR A 194 -11.08 -8.69 -6.96
N GLY A 195 -9.77 -8.90 -7.07
CA GLY A 195 -8.86 -8.77 -5.93
C GLY A 195 -8.81 -7.38 -5.34
N MET A 196 -8.72 -6.35 -6.18
CA MET A 196 -8.82 -4.96 -5.75
C MET A 196 -10.15 -4.69 -5.02
N ILE A 197 -11.29 -5.10 -5.58
CA ILE A 197 -12.60 -4.89 -4.93
C ILE A 197 -12.69 -5.65 -3.60
N TYR A 198 -12.17 -6.87 -3.54
CA TYR A 198 -12.13 -7.67 -2.31
C TYR A 198 -11.36 -6.95 -1.20
N TYR A 199 -10.18 -6.40 -1.51
CA TYR A 199 -9.41 -5.66 -0.50
C TYR A 199 -10.07 -4.33 -0.09
N GLN A 200 -10.79 -3.66 -0.99
CA GLN A 200 -11.57 -2.48 -0.61
C GLN A 200 -12.70 -2.82 0.36
N LEU A 201 -13.42 -3.91 0.10
CA LEU A 201 -14.43 -4.41 1.03
C LEU A 201 -13.80 -4.82 2.36
N LEU A 202 -12.61 -5.43 2.33
CA LEU A 202 -11.88 -5.82 3.53
C LEU A 202 -11.48 -4.61 4.36
N ALA A 203 -10.96 -3.55 3.75
CA ALA A 203 -10.64 -2.29 4.43
C ALA A 203 -11.89 -1.65 5.05
N ALA A 204 -13.01 -1.62 4.34
CA ALA A 204 -14.28 -1.10 4.85
C ALA A 204 -14.82 -1.92 6.04
N VAL A 205 -14.81 -3.25 5.95
CA VAL A 205 -15.23 -4.14 7.04
C VAL A 205 -14.30 -3.97 8.25
N ARG A 206 -12.98 -3.92 8.03
CA ARG A 206 -11.98 -3.69 9.07
C ARG A 206 -12.21 -2.40 9.83
N ALA A 207 -12.51 -1.30 9.12
CA ALA A 207 -12.77 -0.02 9.76
C ALA A 207 -13.99 -0.08 10.70
N ILE A 208 -15.08 -0.70 10.26
CA ILE A 208 -16.29 -0.87 11.09
C ILE A 208 -15.99 -1.79 12.27
N VAL A 209 -15.40 -2.96 12.01
CA VAL A 209 -15.10 -3.97 13.04
C VAL A 209 -14.17 -3.42 14.12
N ASP A 210 -13.17 -2.64 13.75
CA ASP A 210 -12.24 -2.05 14.72
C ASP A 210 -12.95 -1.08 15.68
N ILE A 211 -13.79 -0.19 15.16
CA ILE A 211 -14.62 0.73 15.95
C ILE A 211 -15.61 -0.05 16.83
N ASP A 212 -16.27 -1.04 16.24
CA ASP A 212 -17.28 -1.84 16.90
C ASP A 212 -16.69 -2.66 18.06
N LEU A 213 -15.48 -3.20 17.90
CA LEU A 213 -14.81 -3.98 18.94
C LEU A 213 -14.21 -3.09 20.04
N ASN A 214 -13.54 -2.01 19.65
CA ASN A 214 -12.69 -1.24 20.57
C ASN A 214 -13.39 -0.03 21.20
N PHE A 215 -14.41 0.52 20.55
CA PHE A 215 -15.16 1.68 21.05
C PHE A 215 -16.57 1.32 21.48
N VAL A 216 -17.33 0.63 20.62
CA VAL A 216 -18.72 0.22 20.93
C VAL A 216 -18.76 -1.00 21.85
N ALA A 217 -17.68 -1.78 21.91
CA ALA A 217 -17.55 -3.02 22.68
C ALA A 217 -18.57 -4.10 22.29
N THR A 218 -18.84 -4.23 20.99
CA THR A 218 -19.68 -5.29 20.46
C THR A 218 -19.04 -6.67 20.60
N PRO A 219 -19.84 -7.76 20.69
CA PRO A 219 -19.29 -9.11 20.75
C PRO A 219 -18.54 -9.50 19.47
N LYS A 220 -17.45 -10.29 19.63
CA LYS A 220 -16.68 -10.87 18.51
C LYS A 220 -17.53 -11.60 17.46
N SER A 221 -18.65 -12.20 17.87
CA SER A 221 -19.58 -12.87 16.93
C SER A 221 -20.14 -11.91 15.88
N SER A 222 -20.41 -10.65 16.24
CA SER A 222 -20.89 -9.63 15.30
C SER A 222 -19.85 -9.30 14.23
N ALA A 223 -18.57 -9.21 14.63
CA ALA A 223 -17.48 -9.02 13.68
C ALA A 223 -17.37 -10.22 12.72
N LEU A 224 -17.44 -11.45 13.23
CA LEU A 224 -17.45 -12.66 12.37
C LEU A 224 -18.62 -12.67 11.38
N ASP A 225 -19.79 -12.21 11.79
CA ASP A 225 -20.95 -12.10 10.92
C ASP A 225 -20.73 -11.07 9.79
N MET A 226 -20.02 -9.97 10.05
CA MET A 226 -19.63 -9.01 9.01
C MET A 226 -18.69 -9.64 7.98
N TYR A 227 -17.63 -10.30 8.43
CA TYR A 227 -16.68 -11.00 7.55
C TYR A 227 -17.39 -12.06 6.70
N ARG A 228 -18.28 -12.85 7.32
CA ARG A 228 -19.12 -13.82 6.60
C ARG A 228 -19.96 -13.16 5.52
N ARG A 229 -20.63 -12.06 5.85
CA ARG A 229 -21.62 -11.42 4.98
C ARG A 229 -21.00 -10.72 3.78
N PHE A 230 -19.85 -10.05 3.98
CA PHE A 230 -19.28 -9.14 2.98
C PHE A 230 -18.01 -9.66 2.30
N LEU A 231 -17.30 -10.60 2.94
CA LEU A 231 -16.03 -11.11 2.43
C LEU A 231 -16.08 -12.61 2.12
N TRP A 232 -17.20 -13.28 2.44
CA TRP A 232 -17.33 -14.73 2.35
C TRP A 232 -16.26 -15.47 3.19
N GLU A 233 -15.75 -14.81 4.22
CA GLU A 233 -14.73 -15.31 5.15
C GLU A 233 -15.38 -15.65 6.49
N ASP A 234 -15.92 -16.87 6.64
CA ASP A 234 -16.56 -17.32 7.90
C ASP A 234 -15.91 -18.57 8.49
N LYS A 235 -15.20 -19.34 7.67
CA LYS A 235 -14.59 -20.64 8.01
C LYS A 235 -13.09 -20.67 7.83
N THR A 236 -12.47 -19.50 7.67
CA THR A 236 -11.02 -19.37 7.52
C THR A 236 -10.42 -18.76 8.79
N ASP A 237 -9.17 -19.11 9.07
CA ASP A 237 -8.41 -18.51 10.18
C ASP A 237 -8.15 -17.02 9.95
N LEU A 238 -8.36 -16.52 8.73
CA LEU A 238 -8.08 -15.14 8.34
C LEU A 238 -8.96 -14.16 9.11
N ALA A 239 -10.28 -14.35 9.12
CA ALA A 239 -11.21 -13.49 9.86
C ALA A 239 -10.90 -13.49 11.37
N GLN A 240 -10.54 -14.64 11.94
CA GLN A 240 -10.21 -14.73 13.36
C GLN A 240 -8.91 -13.98 13.71
N LYS A 241 -7.87 -14.11 12.87
CA LYS A 241 -6.59 -13.41 13.04
C LYS A 241 -6.74 -11.91 12.85
N ASP A 242 -7.52 -11.49 11.86
CA ASP A 242 -7.82 -10.08 11.62
C ASP A 242 -8.54 -9.45 12.81
N ILE A 243 -9.57 -10.11 13.36
CA ILE A 243 -10.28 -9.64 14.56
C ILE A 243 -9.31 -9.52 15.74
N LEU A 244 -8.46 -10.52 15.97
CA LEU A 244 -7.46 -10.46 17.05
C LEU A 244 -6.46 -9.31 16.83
N ARG A 245 -6.07 -9.03 15.58
CA ARG A 245 -5.23 -7.87 15.24
C ARG A 245 -5.94 -6.56 15.58
N SER A 246 -7.20 -6.39 15.19
CA SER A 246 -7.99 -5.19 15.54
C SER A 246 -8.12 -4.98 17.05
N GLN A 247 -8.29 -6.05 17.83
CA GLN A 247 -8.30 -5.96 19.30
C GLN A 247 -6.93 -5.63 19.89
N SER A 248 -5.85 -6.05 19.24
CA SER A 248 -4.48 -5.86 19.74
C SER A 248 -3.90 -4.49 19.40
N VAL A 249 -4.33 -3.89 18.29
CA VAL A 249 -3.87 -2.58 17.82
C VAL A 249 -5.06 -1.71 17.40
N PRO A 250 -5.85 -1.19 18.37
CA PRO A 250 -7.01 -0.35 18.08
C PRO A 250 -6.66 0.85 17.20
N GLY A 251 -7.50 1.16 16.22
CA GLY A 251 -7.36 2.30 15.32
C GLY A 251 -6.45 2.07 14.10
N LEU A 252 -5.66 0.99 14.07
CA LEU A 252 -4.80 0.69 12.91
C LEU A 252 -5.64 0.32 11.69
N ALA A 253 -6.65 -0.53 11.84
CA ALA A 253 -7.41 -1.02 10.70
C ALA A 253 -8.31 0.07 10.08
N THR A 254 -8.69 1.08 10.86
CA THR A 254 -9.42 2.25 10.38
C THR A 254 -8.57 3.22 9.56
N SER A 255 -7.24 3.20 9.72
CA SER A 255 -6.35 4.19 9.08
C SER A 255 -6.44 4.15 7.56
N TYR A 256 -6.53 2.94 6.99
CA TYR A 256 -6.76 2.65 5.57
C TYR A 256 -7.95 3.47 5.02
N MET A 257 -9.14 3.26 5.57
CA MET A 257 -10.36 3.89 5.06
C MET A 257 -10.43 5.38 5.36
N ILE A 258 -10.06 5.81 6.57
CA ILE A 258 -10.11 7.23 6.95
C ILE A 258 -9.14 8.04 6.10
N GLY A 259 -7.93 7.53 5.90
CA GLY A 259 -6.91 8.14 5.06
C GLY A 259 -7.34 8.23 3.59
N GLN A 260 -7.82 7.12 3.02
CA GLN A 260 -8.34 7.10 1.66
C GLN A 260 -9.46 8.13 1.47
N MET A 261 -10.44 8.13 2.37
CA MET A 261 -11.59 9.03 2.29
C MET A 261 -11.15 10.49 2.34
N GLU A 262 -10.17 10.82 3.19
CA GLU A 262 -9.67 12.18 3.30
C GLU A 262 -8.91 12.62 2.05
N ILE A 263 -8.02 11.79 1.51
CA ILE A 263 -7.28 12.08 0.26
C ILE A 263 -8.26 12.25 -0.91
N SER A 264 -9.25 11.35 -1.03
CA SER A 264 -10.31 11.48 -2.04
C SER A 264 -11.12 12.77 -1.84
N ARG A 265 -11.46 13.15 -0.61
CA ARG A 265 -12.23 14.36 -0.33
C ARG A 265 -11.46 15.63 -0.71
N VAL A 266 -10.17 15.74 -0.37
CA VAL A 266 -9.37 16.91 -0.74
C VAL A 266 -9.10 16.96 -2.24
N ARG A 267 -9.01 15.81 -2.92
CA ARG A 267 -9.00 15.73 -4.39
C ARG A 267 -10.30 16.29 -4.98
N ASP A 268 -11.47 15.84 -4.51
CA ASP A 268 -12.76 16.33 -4.98
C ASP A 268 -12.91 17.86 -4.80
N ILE A 269 -12.37 18.39 -3.70
CA ILE A 269 -12.31 19.84 -3.47
C ILE A 269 -11.41 20.51 -4.53
N ALA A 270 -10.19 20.00 -4.75
CA ALA A 270 -9.27 20.56 -5.73
C ALA A 270 -9.84 20.52 -7.17
N GLU A 271 -10.41 19.39 -7.59
CA GLU A 271 -11.05 19.23 -8.90
C GLU A 271 -12.19 20.23 -9.10
N ARG A 272 -13.07 20.37 -8.10
CA ARG A 272 -14.19 21.31 -8.16
C ARG A 272 -13.73 22.76 -8.17
N GLU A 273 -12.78 23.11 -7.33
CA GLU A 273 -12.35 24.50 -7.13
C GLU A 273 -11.47 25.02 -8.27
N LEU A 274 -10.58 24.18 -8.81
CA LEU A 274 -9.65 24.56 -9.89
C LEU A 274 -10.24 24.32 -11.28
N GLY A 275 -11.22 23.42 -11.42
CA GLY A 275 -11.89 23.13 -12.70
C GLY A 275 -10.88 22.81 -13.80
N LEU A 276 -10.87 23.60 -14.87
CA LEU A 276 -9.93 23.40 -16.00
C LEU A 276 -8.46 23.62 -15.64
N GLN A 277 -8.16 24.26 -14.50
CA GLN A 277 -6.79 24.43 -14.01
C GLN A 277 -6.31 23.24 -13.17
N PHE A 278 -7.19 22.28 -12.84
CA PHE A 278 -6.80 21.10 -12.09
C PHE A 278 -5.91 20.20 -12.96
N VAL A 279 -4.74 19.84 -12.41
CA VAL A 279 -3.81 18.88 -13.02
C VAL A 279 -3.53 17.80 -11.98
N LEU A 280 -3.88 16.55 -12.31
CA LEU A 280 -3.77 15.43 -11.38
C LEU A 280 -2.32 15.17 -10.93
N GLU A 281 -1.35 15.34 -11.83
CA GLU A 281 0.08 15.21 -11.52
C GLU A 281 0.55 16.25 -10.50
N GLU A 282 0.07 17.50 -10.60
CA GLU A 282 0.34 18.56 -9.61
C GLU A 282 -0.32 18.26 -8.26
N PHE A 283 -1.57 17.79 -8.28
CA PHE A 283 -2.26 17.40 -7.04
C PHE A 283 -1.47 16.31 -6.30
N HIS A 284 -1.04 15.25 -6.98
CA HIS A 284 -0.21 14.22 -6.36
C HIS A 284 1.13 14.74 -5.88
N TYR A 285 1.74 15.69 -6.61
CA TYR A 285 2.97 16.35 -6.16
C TYR A 285 2.76 17.06 -4.81
N GLU A 286 1.70 17.85 -4.67
CA GLU A 286 1.39 18.56 -3.41
C GLU A 286 1.06 17.60 -2.26
N VAL A 287 0.33 16.52 -2.53
CA VAL A 287 0.04 15.50 -1.49
C VAL A 287 1.34 14.86 -0.97
N LEU A 288 2.30 14.57 -1.84
CA LEU A 288 3.48 13.76 -1.51
C LEU A 288 4.68 14.57 -1.04
N ARG A 289 4.87 15.81 -1.52
CA ARG A 289 6.13 16.55 -1.34
C ARG A 289 6.43 16.94 0.11
N GLN A 290 5.43 16.92 0.98
CA GLN A 290 5.60 17.23 2.40
C GLN A 290 5.93 15.98 3.24
N GLY A 291 5.94 14.77 2.65
CA GLY A 291 6.10 13.51 3.39
C GLY A 291 4.82 13.10 4.12
N GLU A 292 4.93 12.26 5.16
CA GLU A 292 3.77 11.88 5.96
C GLU A 292 3.46 12.90 7.07
N PHE A 293 2.19 13.25 7.23
CA PHE A 293 1.72 14.25 8.20
C PHE A 293 0.29 13.96 8.67
N PRO A 294 -0.21 14.62 9.73
CA PRO A 294 -1.57 14.45 10.20
C PRO A 294 -2.61 14.78 9.12
N LEU A 295 -3.64 13.94 8.96
CA LEU A 295 -4.69 14.13 7.95
C LEU A 295 -5.36 15.52 7.97
N PRO A 296 -5.63 16.18 9.12
CA PRO A 296 -6.18 17.55 9.10
C PRO A 296 -5.26 18.57 8.42
N TYR A 297 -3.93 18.38 8.51
CA TYR A 297 -2.97 19.24 7.82
C TYR A 297 -3.01 19.04 6.29
N LEU A 298 -3.42 17.85 5.81
CA LEU A 298 -3.62 17.60 4.39
C LEU A 298 -4.62 18.58 3.77
N GLU A 299 -5.78 18.74 4.42
CA GLU A 299 -6.80 19.66 3.94
C GLU A 299 -6.28 21.10 3.93
N GLU A 300 -5.61 21.53 5.00
CA GLU A 300 -5.04 22.88 5.08
C GLU A 300 -4.02 23.12 3.95
N HIS A 301 -3.12 22.17 3.73
CA HIS A 301 -2.11 22.23 2.68
C HIS A 301 -2.73 22.30 1.28
N ILE A 302 -3.67 21.41 0.97
CA ILE A 302 -4.33 21.38 -0.35
C ILE A 302 -5.17 22.64 -0.57
N ARG A 303 -5.80 23.20 0.46
CA ARG A 303 -6.52 24.49 0.36
C ARG A 303 -5.57 25.65 0.09
N ALA A 304 -4.37 25.65 0.67
CA ALA A 304 -3.35 26.65 0.38
C ALA A 304 -2.86 26.54 -1.07
N TYR A 305 -2.57 25.31 -1.54
CA TYR A 305 -2.28 25.04 -2.95
C TYR A 305 -3.36 25.59 -3.89
N ILE A 306 -4.64 25.26 -3.63
CA ILE A 306 -5.76 25.75 -4.44
C ILE A 306 -5.80 27.28 -4.48
N ALA A 307 -5.61 27.92 -3.32
CA ALA A 307 -5.63 29.38 -3.23
C ALA A 307 -4.49 30.02 -4.03
N CYS A 308 -3.28 29.47 -3.93
CA CYS A 308 -2.12 29.95 -4.68
C CYS A 308 -2.22 29.69 -6.18
N LYS A 309 -2.81 28.56 -6.60
CA LYS A 309 -3.05 28.27 -8.01
C LYS A 309 -4.06 29.26 -8.63
N LYS A 310 -5.07 29.68 -7.85
CA LYS A 310 -6.07 30.69 -8.27
C LYS A 310 -5.52 32.11 -8.30
N ASP A 311 -4.67 32.46 -7.34
CA ASP A 311 -4.01 33.77 -7.24
C ASP A 311 -2.55 33.61 -6.84
N PRO A 312 -1.63 33.46 -7.82
CA PRO A 312 -0.21 33.32 -7.56
C PRO A 312 0.45 34.55 -6.94
N THR A 313 -0.24 35.70 -6.91
CA THR A 313 0.30 36.94 -6.33
C THR A 313 0.02 37.07 -4.83
N ARG A 314 -0.77 36.13 -4.28
CA ARG A 314 -1.03 36.03 -2.85
C ARG A 314 0.27 35.74 -2.10
N GLY A 315 0.48 36.40 -0.96
CA GLY A 315 1.63 36.12 -0.10
C GLY A 315 1.56 34.71 0.50
N GLY A 316 2.71 34.04 0.64
CA GLY A 316 2.79 32.65 1.12
C GLY A 316 2.66 31.60 0.00
N CYS A 317 2.73 32.03 -1.27
CA CYS A 317 2.71 31.14 -2.42
C CYS A 317 4.11 30.80 -2.95
N GLU A 318 5.18 31.24 -2.26
CA GLU A 318 6.57 30.94 -2.63
C GLU A 318 6.88 29.44 -2.56
N GLU A 319 6.07 28.68 -1.82
CA GLU A 319 6.19 27.23 -1.66
C GLU A 319 5.36 26.43 -2.66
N PHE A 320 4.53 27.06 -3.51
CA PHE A 320 3.52 26.41 -4.39
C PHE A 320 3.70 26.70 -5.88
#